data_AF-A0A953VTU1-F1
#
_entry.id   AF-A0A953VTU1-F1
#
_cell.length_a   1.000
_cell.length_b   1.000
_cell.length_c   1.000
_cell.angle_alpha   90.00
_cell.angle_beta   90.00
_cell.angle_gamma   90.00
#
_symmetry.space_group_name_H-M   'P 1'
#
loop_
_entity.id
_entity.type
_entity.pdbx_description
1 polymer ?
#
loop_
_entity_poly.entity_id
_entity_poly.type
_entity_poly.pdbx_seq_one_letter_code
_entity_poly.pdbx_strand_id
1 'polypeptide(L)'
;MYRVRLFAIRHSRSFEWLYRRLEAFMIACDPLFGRIGYDRVEPFVAVVERVTKGLLFDCRMCGQCALSSTGMSCPMNCPKQLRNGPCGGVRPGGYCEVIPEMRCVWTLAWQGASRMRDGDRIRNVLPPVDRSLQGSSSWLRVSREKAAALRESREAGRTVIAQAFPKARANEPATAPLADEPARAKTAGSRR
;
A
#
# COMPACT_ATOMS: atom_id res chain seq x y z
N MET A 1 -12.30 12.37 16.46
CA MET A 1 -11.65 11.79 15.26
C MET A 1 -11.15 12.85 14.27
N TYR A 2 -11.92 13.89 13.94
CA TYR A 2 -11.52 14.92 12.96
C TYR A 2 -10.15 15.60 13.24
N ARG A 3 -9.84 15.95 14.50
CA ARG A 3 -8.54 16.55 14.88
C ARG A 3 -7.36 15.61 14.62
N VAL A 4 -7.54 14.30 14.83
CA VAL A 4 -6.50 13.28 14.59
C VAL A 4 -6.24 13.15 13.10
N ARG A 5 -7.28 13.15 12.26
CA ARG A 5 -7.14 13.16 10.79
C ARG A 5 -6.33 14.37 10.32
N LEU A 6 -6.65 15.56 10.81
CA LEU A 6 -5.90 16.78 10.46
C LEU A 6 -4.44 16.72 10.94
N PHE A 7 -4.20 16.15 12.12
CA PHE A 7 -2.84 15.89 12.60
C PHE A 7 -2.08 14.97 11.65
N ALA A 8 -2.71 13.89 11.18
CA ALA A 8 -2.10 12.94 10.25
C ALA A 8 -1.74 13.59 8.89
N ILE A 9 -2.61 14.45 8.36
CA ILE A 9 -2.36 15.20 7.11
C ILE A 9 -1.24 16.23 7.29
N ARG A 10 -1.17 16.91 8.44
CA ARG A 10 -0.10 17.89 8.74
C ARG A 10 1.27 17.21 8.84
N HIS A 11 1.31 15.98 9.33
CA HIS A 11 2.53 15.17 9.45
C HIS A 11 2.64 14.10 8.35
N SER A 12 2.05 14.36 7.18
CA SER A 12 1.94 13.37 6.09
C SER A 12 3.28 12.77 5.68
N ARG A 13 4.39 13.52 5.75
CA ARG A 13 5.75 13.02 5.48
C ARG A 13 6.19 11.93 6.45
N SER A 14 5.94 12.10 7.74
CA SER A 14 6.28 11.11 8.76
C SER A 14 5.40 9.87 8.61
N PHE A 15 4.11 10.06 8.33
CA PHE A 15 3.18 8.96 8.07
C PHE A 15 3.49 8.24 6.76
N GLU A 16 3.99 8.91 5.74
CA GLU A 16 4.47 8.28 4.51
C GLU A 16 5.67 7.39 4.78
N TRP A 17 6.64 7.90 5.55
CA TRP A 17 7.79 7.10 5.97
C TRP A 17 7.35 5.85 6.75
N LEU A 18 6.47 6.04 7.75
CA LEU A 18 5.92 4.94 8.54
C LEU A 18 5.16 3.93 7.67
N TYR A 19 4.32 4.41 6.75
CA TYR A 19 3.57 3.58 5.82
C TYR A 19 4.50 2.73 4.97
N ARG A 20 5.57 3.31 4.41
CA ARG A 20 6.56 2.56 3.61
C ARG A 20 7.31 1.52 4.43
N ARG A 21 7.63 1.81 5.70
CA ARG A 21 8.26 0.83 6.61
C ARG A 21 7.31 -0.32 6.92
N LEU A 22 6.07 -0.02 7.28
CA LEU A 22 5.04 -1.02 7.54
C LEU A 22 4.77 -1.88 6.29
N GLU A 23 4.65 -1.26 5.13
CA GLU A 23 4.46 -1.96 3.86
C GLU A 23 5.63 -2.90 3.55
N ALA A 24 6.88 -2.43 3.70
CA ALA A 24 8.07 -3.27 3.50
C ALA A 24 8.10 -4.45 4.49
N PHE A 25 7.75 -4.20 5.75
CA PHE A 25 7.65 -5.25 6.77
C PHE A 25 6.58 -6.30 6.40
N MET A 26 5.40 -5.86 5.98
CA MET A 26 4.31 -6.76 5.59
C MET A 26 4.65 -7.59 4.34
N ILE A 27 5.33 -7.00 3.35
CA ILE A 27 5.84 -7.72 2.18
C ILE A 27 6.89 -8.76 2.61
N ALA A 28 7.78 -8.42 3.54
CA ALA A 28 8.77 -9.37 4.06
C ALA A 28 8.11 -10.53 4.84
N CYS A 29 6.95 -10.30 5.45
CA CYS A 29 6.16 -11.31 6.14
C CYS A 29 5.26 -12.15 5.21
N ASP A 30 5.13 -11.81 3.93
CA ASP A 30 4.35 -12.55 2.92
C ASP A 30 4.57 -14.08 2.92
N PRO A 31 5.81 -14.63 2.95
CA PRO A 31 6.01 -16.08 2.99
C PRO A 31 5.47 -16.73 4.26
N LEU A 32 5.43 -16.00 5.38
CA LEU A 32 4.84 -16.49 6.62
C LEU A 32 3.31 -16.49 6.52
N PHE A 33 2.72 -15.41 5.99
CA PHE A 33 1.28 -15.34 5.75
C PHE A 33 0.82 -16.42 4.79
N GLY A 34 1.59 -16.71 3.73
CA GLY A 34 1.34 -17.81 2.80
C GLY A 34 1.36 -19.19 3.47
N ARG A 35 2.27 -19.42 4.43
CA ARG A 35 2.33 -20.70 5.19
C ARG A 35 1.15 -20.89 6.15
N ILE A 36 0.67 -19.82 6.78
CA ILE A 36 -0.44 -19.86 7.74
C ILE A 36 -1.80 -19.94 6.99
N GLY A 37 -1.87 -19.33 5.80
CA GLY A 37 -3.06 -19.16 4.99
C GLY A 37 -3.66 -17.77 5.15
N TYR A 38 -3.87 -17.08 4.03
CA TYR A 38 -4.38 -15.71 4.00
C TYR A 38 -5.76 -15.57 4.65
N ASP A 39 -6.64 -16.55 4.45
CA ASP A 39 -8.01 -16.52 4.97
C ASP A 39 -8.06 -16.53 6.50
N ARG A 40 -7.05 -17.13 7.16
CA ARG A 40 -6.98 -17.16 8.63
C ARG A 40 -6.43 -15.86 9.21
N VAL A 41 -5.52 -15.21 8.48
CA VAL A 41 -4.84 -13.99 8.93
C VAL A 41 -5.70 -12.74 8.65
N GLU A 42 -6.51 -12.78 7.60
CA GLU A 42 -7.30 -11.64 7.13
C GLU A 42 -8.23 -11.04 8.21
N PRO A 43 -9.06 -11.80 8.95
CA PRO A 43 -9.96 -11.21 9.94
C PRO A 43 -9.23 -10.44 11.03
N PHE A 44 -8.12 -11.00 11.53
CA PHE A 44 -7.30 -10.35 12.54
C PHE A 44 -6.66 -9.06 12.02
N VAL A 45 -6.01 -9.12 10.85
CA VAL A 45 -5.40 -7.93 10.24
C VAL A 45 -6.45 -6.89 9.89
N ALA A 46 -7.64 -7.28 9.43
CA ALA A 46 -8.73 -6.37 9.12
C ALA A 46 -9.23 -5.62 10.36
N VAL A 47 -9.30 -6.29 11.53
CA VAL A 47 -9.64 -5.63 12.81
C VAL A 47 -8.56 -4.64 13.22
N VAL A 48 -7.29 -5.04 13.20
CA VAL A 48 -6.16 -4.15 13.52
C VAL A 48 -6.13 -2.96 12.57
N GLU A 49 -6.34 -3.19 11.27
CA GLU A 49 -6.41 -2.15 10.25
C GLU A 49 -7.56 -1.18 10.53
N ARG A 50 -8.75 -1.70 10.86
CA ARG A 50 -9.94 -0.89 11.17
C ARG A 50 -9.70 0.02 12.36
N VAL A 51 -9.14 -0.50 13.45
CA VAL A 51 -8.84 0.29 14.65
C VAL A 51 -7.78 1.35 14.34
N THR A 52 -6.65 0.93 13.76
CA THR A 52 -5.51 1.81 13.50
C THR A 52 -5.85 2.89 12.47
N LYS A 53 -6.37 2.52 11.31
CA LYS A 53 -6.70 3.47 10.24
C LYS A 53 -7.98 4.24 10.53
N GLY A 54 -8.92 3.66 11.26
CA GLY A 54 -10.14 4.34 11.71
C GLY A 54 -9.79 5.51 12.64
N LEU A 55 -8.92 5.28 13.63
CA LEU A 55 -8.51 6.32 14.56
C LEU A 55 -7.68 7.43 13.88
N LEU A 56 -6.69 7.04 13.06
CA LEU A 56 -5.72 7.98 12.49
C LEU A 56 -6.26 8.76 11.29
N PHE A 57 -6.96 8.09 10.38
CA PHE A 57 -7.33 8.64 9.07
C PHE A 57 -8.84 8.70 8.83
N ASP A 58 -9.66 8.30 9.82
CA ASP A 58 -11.11 8.16 9.68
C ASP A 58 -11.44 7.24 8.48
N CYS A 59 -10.74 6.11 8.40
CA CYS A 59 -10.84 5.14 7.31
C CYS A 59 -12.22 4.47 7.25
N ARG A 60 -12.77 4.33 6.04
CA ARG A 60 -14.07 3.70 5.76
C ARG A 60 -14.00 2.22 5.36
N MET A 61 -12.83 1.59 5.52
CA MET A 61 -12.62 0.16 5.22
C MET A 61 -13.11 -0.26 3.82
N CYS A 62 -12.82 0.54 2.78
CA CYS A 62 -13.21 0.23 1.40
C CYS A 62 -12.40 -0.91 0.73
N GLY A 63 -11.52 -1.61 1.47
CA GLY A 63 -10.69 -2.69 0.95
C GLY A 63 -9.52 -2.26 0.05
N GLN A 64 -9.53 -1.04 -0.47
CA GLN A 64 -8.49 -0.53 -1.37
C GLN A 64 -7.92 0.78 -0.80
N CYS A 65 -6.78 0.74 -0.12
CA CYS A 65 -6.17 1.94 0.46
C CYS A 65 -5.62 2.89 -0.62
N ALA A 66 -5.81 4.20 -0.46
CA ALA A 66 -5.21 5.25 -1.31
C ALA A 66 -4.40 6.29 -0.53
N LEU A 67 -4.22 6.12 0.78
CA LEU A 67 -3.60 7.14 1.66
C LEU A 67 -2.21 7.58 1.20
N SER A 68 -1.41 6.63 0.69
CA SER A 68 -0.07 6.88 0.16
C SER A 68 -0.04 7.71 -1.12
N SER A 69 -1.18 7.86 -1.81
CA SER A 69 -1.32 8.68 -3.02
C SER A 69 -2.09 9.97 -2.74
N THR A 70 -2.93 10.00 -1.70
CA THR A 70 -3.85 11.11 -1.41
C THR A 70 -3.44 11.93 -0.18
N GLY A 71 -2.15 12.07 0.09
CA GLY A 71 -1.70 12.99 1.15
C GLY A 71 -2.07 12.57 2.57
N MET A 72 -2.24 11.27 2.83
CA MET A 72 -2.78 10.74 4.10
C MET A 72 -4.22 11.19 4.40
N SER A 73 -4.96 11.65 3.39
CA SER A 73 -6.39 11.97 3.46
C SER A 73 -7.19 10.85 2.79
N CYS A 74 -8.10 10.19 3.49
CA CYS A 74 -8.90 9.12 2.90
C CYS A 74 -9.99 9.69 1.96
N PRO A 75 -10.00 9.37 0.65
CA PRO A 75 -10.98 9.93 -0.29
C PRO A 75 -12.41 9.48 -0.01
N MET A 76 -12.59 8.35 0.67
CA MET A 76 -13.91 7.81 1.06
C MET A 76 -14.63 8.66 2.12
N ASN A 77 -13.96 9.65 2.71
CA ASN A 77 -14.58 10.59 3.63
C ASN A 77 -15.30 11.72 2.89
N CYS A 78 -15.14 11.80 1.56
CA CYS A 78 -15.89 12.72 0.72
C CYS A 78 -17.36 12.25 0.67
N PRO A 79 -18.35 13.14 0.88
CA PRO A 79 -19.76 12.76 0.80
C PRO A 79 -20.15 12.24 -0.59
N LYS A 80 -19.45 12.68 -1.64
CA LYS A 80 -19.62 12.20 -3.02
C LYS A 80 -18.94 10.84 -3.27
N GLN A 81 -18.20 10.29 -2.29
CA GLN A 81 -17.44 9.04 -2.37
C GLN A 81 -16.52 8.92 -3.60
N LEU A 82 -16.01 10.07 -4.06
CA LEU A 82 -15.15 10.14 -5.24
C LEU A 82 -13.74 9.68 -4.91
N ARG A 83 -13.32 8.60 -5.57
CA ARG A 83 -11.98 8.02 -5.44
C ARG A 83 -10.89 8.89 -6.06
N ASN A 84 -11.22 9.58 -7.15
CA ASN A 84 -10.38 10.53 -7.85
C ASN A 84 -11.02 11.92 -7.78
N GLY A 85 -10.20 12.95 -7.62
CA GLY A 85 -10.64 14.33 -7.58
C GLY A 85 -9.53 15.26 -8.06
N PRO A 86 -9.70 16.59 -7.94
CA PRO A 86 -10.83 17.29 -7.29
C PRO A 86 -12.15 17.16 -8.05
N CYS A 87 -13.27 17.41 -7.35
CA CYS A 87 -14.63 17.31 -7.92
C CYS A 87 -15.24 18.66 -8.37
N GLY A 88 -14.46 19.74 -8.33
CA GLY A 88 -14.95 21.10 -8.62
C GLY A 88 -15.79 21.75 -7.50
N GLY A 89 -16.47 20.97 -6.67
CA GLY A 89 -17.32 21.45 -5.57
C GLY A 89 -16.58 21.87 -4.30
N VAL A 90 -15.73 22.91 -4.39
CA VAL A 90 -15.02 23.48 -3.22
C VAL A 90 -15.51 24.91 -2.98
N ARG A 91 -16.05 25.16 -1.77
CA ARG A 91 -16.49 26.49 -1.33
C ARG A 91 -15.29 27.39 -0.99
N PRO A 92 -15.47 28.73 -1.00
CA PRO A 92 -14.47 29.66 -0.48
C PRO A 92 -13.94 29.24 0.88
N GLY A 93 -12.63 29.35 1.09
CA GLY A 93 -11.97 28.87 2.30
C GLY A 93 -11.69 27.37 2.35
N GLY A 94 -11.97 26.59 1.29
CA GLY A 94 -11.58 25.17 1.19
C GLY A 94 -12.56 24.20 1.86
N TYR A 95 -13.85 24.56 1.92
CA TYR A 95 -14.91 23.72 2.48
C TYR A 95 -15.64 22.92 1.39
N CYS A 96 -16.32 21.85 1.79
CA CYS A 96 -17.07 21.00 0.85
C CYS A 96 -18.34 21.72 0.37
N GLU A 97 -18.69 21.55 -0.91
CA GLU A 97 -19.96 22.00 -1.47
C GLU A 97 -21.17 21.38 -0.77
N VAL A 98 -21.16 20.06 -0.53
CA VAL A 98 -22.30 19.30 -0.02
C VAL A 98 -22.49 19.49 1.49
N ILE A 99 -21.38 19.55 2.24
CA ILE A 99 -21.39 19.72 3.70
C ILE A 99 -20.55 20.97 4.04
N PRO A 100 -21.19 22.15 4.22
CA PRO A 100 -20.50 23.43 4.36
C PRO A 100 -19.51 23.47 5.54
N GLU A 101 -19.81 22.76 6.63
CA GLU A 101 -19.01 22.75 7.87
C GLU A 101 -17.77 21.86 7.74
N MET A 102 -17.71 21.00 6.71
CA MET A 102 -16.62 20.06 6.49
C MET A 102 -15.54 20.66 5.57
N ARG A 103 -14.28 20.61 6.01
CA ARG A 103 -13.15 20.87 5.08
C ARG A 103 -13.12 19.85 3.96
N CYS A 104 -12.98 20.34 2.72
CA CYS A 104 -12.94 19.49 1.53
C CYS A 104 -11.81 18.46 1.64
N VAL A 105 -12.17 17.18 1.45
CA VAL A 105 -11.24 16.04 1.54
C VAL A 105 -10.11 16.15 0.52
N TRP A 106 -10.41 16.65 -0.69
CA TRP A 106 -9.42 16.83 -1.75
C TRP A 106 -8.51 18.04 -1.51
N THR A 107 -9.02 19.13 -0.94
CA THR A 107 -8.17 20.24 -0.50
C THR A 107 -7.17 19.75 0.55
N LEU A 108 -7.63 18.94 1.51
CA LEU A 108 -6.76 18.31 2.51
C LEU A 108 -5.77 17.29 1.90
N ALA A 109 -6.21 16.50 0.92
CA ALA A 109 -5.36 15.55 0.22
C ALA A 109 -4.21 16.25 -0.51
N TRP A 110 -4.50 17.32 -1.25
CA TRP A 110 -3.48 18.15 -1.91
C TRP A 110 -2.52 18.79 -0.91
N GLN A 111 -3.03 19.28 0.24
CA GLN A 111 -2.21 19.83 1.30
C GLN A 111 -1.28 18.79 1.93
N GLY A 112 -1.75 17.55 2.10
CA GLY A 112 -0.93 16.46 2.61
C GLY A 112 0.08 15.98 1.58
N ALA A 113 -0.32 15.86 0.31
CA ALA A 113 0.52 15.41 -0.78
C ALA A 113 1.69 16.38 -1.04
N SER A 114 1.47 17.70 -0.95
CA SER A 114 2.55 18.69 -1.11
C SER A 114 3.65 18.61 -0.05
N ARG A 115 3.42 17.89 1.04
CA ARG A 115 4.41 17.64 2.11
C ARG A 115 5.08 16.27 2.00
N MET A 116 4.52 15.36 1.20
CA MET A 116 5.04 14.01 1.00
C MET A 116 6.20 14.02 0.00
N ARG A 117 7.07 13.01 0.09
CA ARG A 117 8.14 12.77 -0.88
C ARG A 117 7.57 12.32 -2.23
N ASP A 118 6.64 11.36 -2.25
CA ASP A 118 5.99 10.91 -3.48
C ASP A 118 4.62 11.58 -3.67
N GLY A 119 4.53 12.88 -3.34
CA GLY A 119 3.29 13.67 -3.40
C GLY A 119 2.65 13.73 -4.78
N ASP A 120 3.45 13.67 -5.85
CA ASP A 120 2.96 13.74 -7.23
C ASP A 120 2.04 12.58 -7.63
N ARG A 121 2.07 11.47 -6.87
CA ARG A 121 1.14 10.34 -7.07
C ARG A 121 -0.32 10.71 -6.96
N ILE A 122 -0.66 11.84 -6.33
CA ILE A 122 -2.03 12.35 -6.27
C ILE A 122 -2.62 12.64 -7.66
N ARG A 123 -1.78 12.86 -8.67
CA ARG A 123 -2.17 13.09 -10.07
C ARG A 123 -2.49 11.81 -10.82
N ASN A 124 -2.07 10.66 -10.30
CA ASN A 124 -2.30 9.38 -10.95
C ASN A 124 -3.77 8.98 -10.76
N VAL A 125 -4.45 8.71 -11.87
CA VAL A 125 -5.82 8.22 -11.85
C VAL A 125 -5.84 6.82 -11.24
N LEU A 126 -6.59 6.65 -10.16
CA LEU A 126 -6.78 5.36 -9.51
C LEU A 126 -7.98 4.64 -10.12
N PRO A 127 -7.97 3.29 -10.15
CA PRO A 127 -9.15 2.52 -10.56
C PRO A 127 -10.37 2.83 -9.66
N PRO A 128 -11.59 2.62 -10.17
CA PRO A 128 -12.80 2.75 -9.37
C PRO A 128 -12.76 1.82 -8.16
N VAL A 129 -13.46 2.21 -7.09
CA VAL A 129 -13.52 1.40 -5.87
C VAL A 129 -14.41 0.20 -6.10
N ASP A 130 -13.85 -0.98 -5.90
CA ASP A 130 -14.62 -2.23 -5.88
C ASP A 130 -15.30 -2.38 -4.51
N ARG A 131 -16.63 -2.35 -4.51
CA ARG A 131 -17.45 -2.44 -3.30
C ARG A 131 -17.54 -3.84 -2.72
N SER A 132 -17.25 -4.87 -3.52
CA SER A 132 -17.21 -6.26 -3.03
C SER A 132 -16.12 -6.47 -1.97
N LEU A 133 -15.08 -5.63 -2.00
CA LEU A 133 -13.95 -5.67 -1.07
C LEU A 133 -14.19 -4.88 0.23
N GLN A 134 -15.38 -4.29 0.42
CA GLN A 134 -15.66 -3.51 1.61
C GLN A 134 -15.57 -4.37 2.89
N GLY A 135 -14.89 -3.86 3.91
CA GLY A 135 -14.64 -4.57 5.16
C GLY A 135 -13.38 -5.44 5.18
N SER A 136 -12.82 -5.77 4.01
CA SER A 136 -11.58 -6.55 3.89
C SER A 136 -10.33 -5.74 4.23
N SER A 137 -9.23 -6.45 4.51
CA SER A 137 -7.92 -5.84 4.81
C SER A 137 -7.23 -5.37 3.53
N SER A 138 -6.95 -4.07 3.44
CA SER A 138 -6.16 -3.53 2.33
C SER A 138 -4.67 -3.76 2.52
N TRP A 139 -4.18 -3.83 3.76
CA TRP A 139 -2.76 -4.13 4.02
C TRP A 139 -2.37 -5.50 3.50
N LEU A 140 -3.15 -6.53 3.84
CA LEU A 140 -2.82 -7.90 3.45
C LEU A 140 -2.87 -8.08 1.94
N ARG A 141 -3.89 -7.51 1.28
CA ARG A 141 -4.05 -7.54 -0.18
C ARG A 141 -2.90 -6.86 -0.91
N VAL A 142 -2.60 -5.61 -0.55
CA VAL A 142 -1.51 -4.84 -1.18
C VAL A 142 -0.17 -5.53 -0.97
N SER A 143 0.10 -6.06 0.23
CA SER A 143 1.33 -6.81 0.50
C SER A 143 1.44 -8.07 -0.35
N ARG A 144 0.34 -8.83 -0.49
CA ARG A 144 0.29 -10.03 -1.35
C ARG A 144 0.55 -9.69 -2.82
N GLU A 145 -0.12 -8.67 -3.35
CA GLU A 145 0.04 -8.22 -4.74
C GLU A 145 1.47 -7.74 -5.00
N LYS A 146 2.04 -6.93 -4.09
CA LYS A 146 3.42 -6.46 -4.23
C LYS A 146 4.44 -7.58 -4.08
N ALA A 147 4.23 -8.52 -3.16
CA ALA A 147 5.11 -9.67 -3.02
C ALA A 147 5.06 -10.57 -4.27
N ALA A 148 3.89 -10.78 -4.87
CA ALA A 148 3.75 -11.49 -6.13
C ALA A 148 4.50 -10.79 -7.27
N ALA A 149 4.30 -9.47 -7.43
CA ALA A 149 5.00 -8.68 -8.45
C ALA A 149 6.53 -8.70 -8.28
N LEU A 150 7.04 -8.65 -7.03
CA LEU A 150 8.47 -8.75 -6.75
C LEU A 150 9.05 -10.14 -7.06
N ARG A 151 8.27 -11.21 -6.85
CA ARG A 151 8.66 -12.57 -7.25
C ARG A 151 8.76 -12.66 -8.77
N GLU A 152 7.74 -12.19 -9.48
CA GLU A 152 7.69 -12.18 -10.94
C GLU A 152 8.84 -11.35 -11.52
N SER A 153 9.12 -10.15 -11.00
CA SER A 153 10.23 -9.32 -11.47
C SER A 153 11.60 -9.98 -11.23
N ARG A 154 11.76 -10.68 -10.09
CA ARG A 154 12.99 -11.43 -9.79
C ARG A 154 13.17 -12.61 -10.74
N GLU A 155 12.09 -13.31 -11.06
CA GLU A 155 12.09 -14.41 -12.02
C GLU A 155 12.39 -13.92 -13.44
N ALA A 156 11.74 -12.83 -13.88
CA ALA A 156 12.03 -12.19 -15.16
C ALA A 156 13.50 -11.72 -15.26
N GLY A 157 14.06 -11.15 -14.19
CA GLY A 157 15.48 -10.79 -14.14
C GLY A 157 16.39 -12.01 -14.28
N ARG A 158 16.06 -13.14 -13.62
CA ARG A 158 16.80 -14.40 -13.76
C ARG A 158 16.71 -14.94 -15.19
N THR A 159 15.54 -14.93 -15.82
CA THR A 159 15.38 -15.40 -17.19
C THR A 159 16.15 -14.53 -18.18
N VAL A 160 16.14 -13.21 -18.02
CA VAL A 160 16.91 -12.28 -18.87
C VAL A 160 18.41 -12.54 -18.76
N ILE A 161 18.94 -12.71 -17.54
CA ILE A 161 20.36 -13.04 -17.34
C ILE A 161 20.71 -14.39 -17.98
N ALA A 162 19.85 -15.40 -17.81
CA ALA A 162 20.04 -16.72 -18.40
C ALA A 162 20.08 -16.67 -19.94
N GLN A 163 19.22 -15.84 -20.56
CA GLN A 163 19.18 -15.64 -22.01
C GLN A 163 20.38 -14.84 -22.52
N ALA A 164 20.78 -13.78 -21.81
CA ALA A 164 21.88 -12.90 -22.22
C ALA A 164 23.25 -13.61 -22.16
N PHE A 165 23.43 -14.56 -21.24
CA PHE A 165 24.70 -15.24 -21.02
C PHE A 165 24.57 -16.78 -21.01
N PRO A 166 24.25 -17.41 -22.16
CA PRO A 166 23.96 -18.84 -22.23
C PRO A 166 25.18 -19.72 -21.85
N LYS A 167 26.40 -19.22 -22.02
CA LYS A 167 27.66 -19.93 -21.68
C LYS A 167 28.26 -19.53 -20.32
N ALA A 168 27.65 -18.60 -19.57
CA ALA A 168 28.23 -18.14 -18.30
C ALA A 168 28.47 -19.30 -17.31
N ARG A 169 27.59 -20.32 -17.29
CA ARG A 169 27.79 -21.51 -16.46
C ARG A 169 28.99 -22.37 -16.83
N ALA A 170 29.37 -22.39 -18.12
CA ALA A 170 30.51 -23.19 -18.58
C ALA A 170 31.85 -22.54 -18.19
N ASN A 171 31.87 -21.21 -18.15
CA ASN A 171 33.07 -20.44 -17.90
C ASN A 171 33.23 -20.03 -16.43
N GLU A 172 32.12 -19.88 -15.69
CA GLU A 172 32.15 -19.41 -14.29
C GLU A 172 30.90 -19.89 -13.51
N PRO A 173 30.91 -21.12 -12.95
CA PRO A 173 29.73 -21.74 -12.34
C PRO A 173 29.24 -21.08 -11.05
N ALA A 174 29.98 -20.12 -10.48
CA ALA A 174 29.70 -19.52 -9.18
C ALA A 174 28.92 -18.19 -9.22
N THR A 175 28.81 -17.51 -10.37
CA THR A 175 28.52 -16.07 -10.38
C THR A 175 27.02 -15.69 -10.32
N ALA A 176 26.07 -16.63 -10.49
CA ALA A 176 24.65 -16.34 -10.24
C ALA A 176 23.75 -17.59 -10.03
N PRO A 177 23.01 -17.71 -8.91
CA PRO A 177 22.03 -18.79 -8.73
C PRO A 177 20.77 -18.50 -9.56
N LEU A 178 20.74 -19.08 -10.77
CA LEU A 178 19.59 -19.05 -11.68
C LEU A 178 18.57 -20.17 -11.44
N ALA A 179 18.90 -21.18 -10.63
CA ALA A 179 17.94 -22.17 -10.15
C ALA A 179 17.35 -21.72 -8.80
N ASP A 180 16.11 -22.10 -8.51
CA ASP A 180 15.62 -22.04 -7.14
C ASP A 180 16.39 -23.02 -6.28
N GLU A 181 16.97 -22.52 -5.19
CA GLU A 181 17.52 -23.40 -4.16
C GLU A 181 16.40 -24.36 -3.71
N PRO A 182 16.67 -25.68 -3.67
CA PRO A 182 15.68 -26.65 -3.24
C PRO A 182 15.16 -26.27 -1.86
N ALA A 183 13.85 -26.40 -1.62
CA ALA A 183 13.19 -25.94 -0.40
C ALA A 183 13.87 -26.46 0.90
N ARG A 184 14.54 -27.62 0.83
CA ARG A 184 15.33 -28.22 1.92
C ARG A 184 16.57 -27.42 2.34
N ALA A 185 17.21 -26.69 1.44
CA ALA A 185 18.43 -25.91 1.73
C ALA A 185 18.14 -24.67 2.59
N LYS A 186 16.92 -24.12 2.55
CA LYS A 186 16.51 -22.95 3.34
C LYS A 186 16.11 -23.28 4.79
N THR A 187 15.94 -24.56 5.12
CA THR A 187 15.56 -25.03 6.48
C THR A 187 16.73 -25.49 7.34
N ALA A 188 17.97 -25.51 6.82
CA ALA A 188 19.12 -26.13 7.48
C ALA A 188 20.13 -25.13 8.10
N GLY A 189 19.74 -23.88 8.36
CA GLY A 189 20.69 -22.81 8.75
C GLY A 189 20.31 -21.95 9.96
N SER A 190 19.46 -22.40 10.88
CA SER A 190 19.24 -21.68 12.16
C SER A 190 19.15 -22.61 13.38
N ARG A 191 20.13 -23.50 13.56
CA ARG A 191 20.43 -24.11 14.87
C ARG A 191 21.93 -24.27 15.07
N ARG A 192 22.57 -23.20 15.52
CA ARG A 192 23.49 -23.08 16.67
C ARG A 192 24.29 -21.78 16.52
#